data_AF-A0A520W3S9-F1
#
_entry.id   AF-A0A520W3S9-F1
#
_cell.length_a   1.000
_cell.length_b   1.000
_cell.length_c   1.000
_cell.angle_alpha   90.00
_cell.angle_beta   90.00
_cell.angle_gamma   90.00
#
_symmetry.space_group_name_H-M   'P 1'
#
loop_
_entity.id
_entity.type
_entity.pdbx_description
1 polymer ?
#
loop_
_entity_poly.entity_id
_entity_poly.type
_entity_poly.pdbx_seq_one_letter_code
_entity_poly.pdbx_strand_id
1 'polypeptide(L)'
;MAIGGRWCGHGASTSQERFRRRRRRRASTLVAVGLWLHPVFTLQPPRHYSADVTPTPAPDALARKALDPQRGMDHPARTGLIGAGIALGRTFQPNLLTRGTTDQAVISGVTTAFAYGVYSSADAIVDSFAARISGQDNPGPNSRLIVAGVLAALGAGTFAGFTWREHESRPRAAVRLAGRSIAVGALSSAASTLTGKRRSGRRWGLAVAGAATAASWASMTPWRAAPGSLIRQDKSDEHHTPGQDRFFEDSVRDIAPVKMAAIGAGIAAATYGVARAESLLTHGMARLASASLGGKPEDHRALGRMTALGVSAGAAYLALNRVSAMLTKGGGAVEPGMDEPPSSPEITGCAESGLEWMKQTREGARWLASAVEPATIDSVMGTSKAKQPIRVYASLDIAEDPHERVDLLLREIDRTKALERGHFALFSPTGSGYVNYVATETFEFLSGGDCASAAIQYSVLPS
;
A
#
# COMPACT_ATOMS: atom_id res chain seq x y z
N MET A 1 -25.88 19.16 58.95
CA MET A 1 -25.79 20.63 59.07
C MET A 1 -24.91 21.10 57.92
N ALA A 2 -25.42 21.42 56.73
CA ALA A 2 -26.22 22.63 56.37
C ALA A 2 -25.40 23.89 56.70
N ILE A 3 -25.17 24.89 55.84
CA ILE A 3 -25.98 25.64 54.85
C ILE A 3 -24.94 26.42 53.99
N GLY A 4 -25.06 26.80 52.71
CA GLY A 4 -26.16 26.83 51.76
C GLY A 4 -26.17 28.17 50.97
N GLY A 5 -26.79 28.15 49.78
CA GLY A 5 -27.37 29.29 49.04
C GLY A 5 -26.45 29.96 48.00
N ARG A 6 -26.86 30.25 46.76
CA ARG A 6 -28.16 30.36 46.07
C ARG A 6 -27.89 30.01 44.59
N TRP A 7 -28.82 29.54 43.76
CA TRP A 7 -29.87 30.36 43.16
C TRP A 7 -31.02 29.47 42.60
N CYS A 8 -32.25 29.91 42.87
CA CYS A 8 -33.52 29.47 42.28
C CYS A 8 -33.48 29.58 40.73
N GLY A 9 -34.18 28.79 39.92
CA GLY A 9 -35.47 28.13 40.11
C GLY A 9 -36.58 28.97 39.47
N HIS A 10 -37.08 28.54 38.30
CA HIS A 10 -38.34 28.82 37.56
C HIS A 10 -38.01 28.74 36.05
N GLY A 11 -38.69 28.02 35.18
CA GLY A 11 -39.89 27.20 35.26
C GLY A 11 -40.06 26.58 33.86
N ALA A 12 -40.40 25.30 33.84
CA ALA A 12 -40.65 24.55 32.63
C ALA A 12 -42.00 24.96 32.02
N SER A 13 -41.99 25.67 30.90
CA SER A 13 -43.09 25.64 29.92
C SER A 13 -42.69 26.39 28.66
N THR A 14 -41.88 25.79 27.79
CA THR A 14 -41.82 26.06 26.34
C THR A 14 -40.61 25.37 25.71
N SER A 15 -40.62 24.04 25.62
CA SER A 15 -39.64 23.33 24.77
C SER A 15 -40.22 22.18 23.95
N GLN A 16 -41.46 21.75 24.23
CA GLN A 16 -42.16 20.81 23.34
C GLN A 16 -42.74 21.45 22.06
N GLU A 17 -42.84 22.78 21.99
CA GLU A 17 -43.39 23.47 20.82
C GLU A 17 -42.33 23.99 19.83
N ARG A 18 -41.04 23.97 20.22
CA ARG A 18 -39.91 24.21 19.30
C ARG A 18 -39.41 22.94 18.58
N PHE A 19 -39.86 21.76 18.99
CA PHE A 19 -39.56 20.50 18.30
C PHE A 19 -40.63 20.08 17.28
N ARG A 20 -41.77 20.77 17.20
CA ARG A 20 -42.85 20.49 16.22
C ARG A 20 -42.94 21.48 15.04
N ARG A 21 -42.17 22.56 15.00
CA ARG A 21 -42.17 23.57 13.90
C ARG A 21 -40.93 23.59 12.98
N ARG A 22 -40.08 22.57 13.01
CA ARG A 22 -39.06 22.31 11.97
C ARG A 22 -39.31 21.02 11.17
N ARG A 23 -40.57 20.57 11.15
CA ARG A 23 -41.03 19.37 10.44
C ARG A 23 -42.09 19.72 9.38
N ARG A 24 -41.80 20.71 8.52
CA ARG A 24 -42.58 21.02 7.29
C ARG A 24 -41.79 21.99 6.40
N ARG A 25 -40.76 21.45 5.74
CA ARG A 25 -40.16 21.89 4.46
C ARG A 25 -38.96 20.98 4.19
N ARG A 26 -39.25 19.69 4.00
CA ARG A 26 -38.43 18.78 3.21
C ARG A 26 -39.32 18.37 2.04
N ALA A 27 -39.29 19.17 0.99
CA ALA A 27 -39.62 18.68 -0.34
C ALA A 27 -38.38 17.91 -0.79
N SER A 28 -38.57 16.61 -0.94
CA SER A 28 -37.57 15.64 -1.32
C SER A 28 -37.11 15.91 -2.75
N THR A 29 -35.94 16.53 -2.93
CA THR A 29 -35.23 16.47 -4.21
C THR A 29 -34.31 15.25 -4.17
N LEU A 30 -34.93 14.08 -4.26
CA LEU A 30 -34.28 12.88 -4.76
C LEU A 30 -34.03 13.13 -6.25
N VAL A 31 -32.81 13.48 -6.63
CA VAL A 31 -32.37 13.29 -8.01
C VAL A 31 -32.18 11.79 -8.18
N ALA A 32 -33.26 11.12 -8.57
CA ALA A 32 -33.18 9.81 -9.17
C ALA A 32 -32.39 9.98 -10.48
N VAL A 33 -31.13 9.53 -10.49
CA VAL A 33 -30.47 9.16 -11.75
C VAL A 33 -31.14 7.87 -12.18
N GLY A 34 -32.33 8.02 -12.78
CA GLY A 34 -32.97 6.97 -13.54
C GLY A 34 -32.05 6.63 -14.69
N LEU A 35 -31.48 5.44 -14.66
CA LEU A 35 -30.85 4.80 -15.80
C LEU A 35 -31.97 4.55 -16.83
N TRP A 36 -32.34 5.58 -17.60
CA TRP A 36 -33.14 5.42 -18.80
C TRP A 36 -32.26 4.71 -19.81
N LEU A 37 -32.35 3.38 -19.80
CA LEU A 37 -32.01 2.53 -20.93
C LEU A 37 -32.89 2.94 -22.11
N HIS A 38 -32.44 3.92 -22.89
CA HIS A 38 -32.92 4.04 -24.25
C HIS A 38 -32.45 2.80 -25.03
N PRO A 39 -33.34 2.12 -25.77
CA PRO A 39 -32.97 0.97 -26.57
C PRO A 39 -32.20 1.47 -27.79
N VAL A 40 -30.88 1.61 -27.66
CA VAL A 40 -29.97 1.75 -28.82
C VAL A 40 -29.60 0.35 -29.30
N PHE A 41 -30.65 -0.42 -29.64
CA PHE A 41 -30.58 -1.62 -30.46
C PHE A 41 -31.64 -1.47 -31.56
N THR A 42 -31.49 -0.43 -32.38
CA THR A 42 -32.04 -0.49 -33.73
C THR A 42 -31.11 -1.38 -34.54
N LEU A 43 -31.54 -2.60 -34.82
CA LEU A 43 -30.95 -3.46 -35.84
C LEU A 43 -30.85 -2.65 -37.14
N GLN A 44 -29.64 -2.22 -37.51
CA GLN A 44 -29.38 -1.79 -38.87
C GLN A 44 -29.63 -3.01 -39.79
N PRO A 45 -30.39 -2.87 -40.89
CA PRO A 45 -30.48 -3.96 -41.85
C PRO A 45 -29.08 -4.30 -42.37
N PRO A 46 -28.78 -5.59 -42.63
CA PRO A 46 -27.45 -6.00 -43.07
C PRO A 46 -27.09 -5.26 -44.36
N ARG A 47 -25.92 -4.61 -44.38
CA ARG A 47 -25.35 -4.01 -45.59
C ARG A 47 -25.12 -5.13 -46.61
N HIS A 48 -25.67 -4.98 -47.81
CA HIS A 48 -25.34 -5.84 -48.95
C HIS A 48 -23.82 -5.81 -49.18
N TYR A 49 -23.16 -6.93 -48.90
CA TYR A 49 -21.79 -7.16 -49.34
C TYR A 49 -21.87 -7.66 -50.79
N SER A 50 -21.34 -6.88 -51.73
CA SER A 50 -21.00 -7.41 -53.05
C SER A 50 -19.90 -8.44 -52.87
N ALA A 51 -20.15 -9.68 -53.30
CA ALA A 51 -19.18 -10.76 -53.26
C ALA A 51 -18.12 -10.55 -54.36
N ASP A 52 -17.17 -9.65 -54.11
CA ASP A 52 -15.91 -9.68 -54.84
C ASP A 52 -15.06 -10.82 -54.27
N VAL A 53 -15.02 -11.92 -55.03
CA VAL A 53 -14.16 -13.08 -54.77
C VAL A 53 -12.71 -12.64 -54.94
N THR A 54 -12.09 -12.25 -53.84
CA THR A 54 -10.62 -12.12 -53.77
C THR A 54 -10.04 -13.52 -53.59
N PRO A 55 -9.02 -13.92 -54.39
CA PRO A 55 -8.48 -15.26 -54.31
C PRO A 55 -7.84 -15.49 -52.93
N THR A 56 -8.22 -16.62 -52.33
CA THR A 56 -7.70 -17.09 -51.04
C THR A 56 -6.19 -17.18 -51.10
N PRO A 57 -5.43 -16.48 -50.24
CA PRO A 57 -3.97 -16.64 -50.23
C PRO A 57 -3.63 -18.06 -49.77
N ALA A 58 -2.69 -18.69 -50.46
CA ALA A 58 -2.22 -20.04 -50.16
C ALA A 58 -1.86 -20.20 -48.66
N PRO A 59 -2.13 -21.35 -48.02
CA PRO A 59 -1.91 -21.58 -46.58
C PRO A 59 -0.46 -21.29 -46.14
N ASP A 60 0.51 -21.47 -47.05
CA ASP A 60 1.92 -21.18 -46.81
C ASP A 60 2.23 -19.67 -46.68
N ALA A 61 1.45 -18.80 -47.32
CA ALA A 61 1.63 -17.35 -47.20
C ALA A 61 1.11 -16.80 -45.86
N LEU A 62 0.06 -17.42 -45.30
CA LEU A 62 -0.42 -17.13 -43.94
C LEU A 62 0.55 -17.67 -42.89
N ALA A 63 1.12 -18.86 -43.10
CA ALA A 63 2.15 -19.44 -42.23
C ALA A 63 3.47 -18.64 -42.23
N ARG A 64 3.93 -18.15 -43.39
CA ARG A 64 5.15 -17.32 -43.50
C ARG A 64 4.96 -15.89 -42.98
N LYS A 65 3.73 -15.35 -42.98
CA LYS A 65 3.39 -14.08 -42.32
C LYS A 65 3.21 -14.22 -40.79
N ALA A 66 3.07 -15.46 -40.30
CA ALA A 66 2.68 -15.77 -38.92
C ALA A 66 3.83 -15.82 -37.89
N LEU A 67 5.08 -15.64 -38.33
CA LEU A 67 6.26 -15.53 -37.47
C LEU A 67 7.12 -14.36 -37.94
N ASP A 68 6.65 -13.13 -37.73
CA ASP A 68 7.61 -12.03 -37.58
C ASP A 68 7.89 -11.82 -36.08
N PRO A 69 8.94 -12.46 -35.51
CA PRO A 69 9.42 -12.16 -34.16
C PRO A 69 9.89 -10.70 -34.02
N GLN A 70 9.88 -9.90 -35.10
CA GLN A 70 10.09 -8.45 -35.07
C GLN A 70 8.82 -7.62 -34.82
N ARG A 71 7.61 -8.20 -34.73
CA ARG A 71 6.43 -7.44 -34.25
C ARG A 71 6.68 -6.99 -32.81
N GLY A 72 6.91 -5.68 -32.65
CA GLY A 72 7.25 -5.06 -31.37
C GLY A 72 6.17 -5.21 -30.31
N MET A 73 6.51 -4.91 -29.05
CA MET A 73 5.57 -4.91 -27.92
C MET A 73 4.27 -4.17 -28.25
N ASP A 74 3.15 -4.73 -27.79
CA ASP A 74 1.83 -4.15 -27.93
C ASP A 74 1.76 -2.74 -27.32
N HIS A 75 0.90 -1.90 -27.88
CA HIS A 75 0.79 -0.50 -27.45
C HIS A 75 0.52 -0.35 -25.93
N PRO A 76 -0.42 -1.11 -25.32
CA PRO A 76 -0.64 -1.05 -23.87
C PRO A 76 0.57 -1.50 -23.05
N ALA A 77 1.29 -2.54 -23.50
CA ALA A 77 2.47 -3.04 -22.81
C ALA A 77 3.61 -2.01 -22.82
N ARG A 78 3.79 -1.27 -23.92
CA ARG A 78 4.73 -0.13 -23.98
C ARG A 78 4.30 1.03 -23.10
N THR A 79 3.01 1.38 -23.11
CA THR A 79 2.45 2.43 -22.24
C THR A 79 2.70 2.09 -20.77
N GLY A 80 2.42 0.84 -20.38
CA GLY A 80 2.71 0.31 -19.04
C GLY A 80 4.18 0.40 -18.69
N LEU A 81 5.09 -0.02 -19.58
CA LEU A 81 6.54 0.02 -19.35
C LEU A 81 7.07 1.46 -19.14
N ILE A 82 6.58 2.42 -19.93
CA ILE A 82 6.96 3.83 -19.79
C ILE A 82 6.47 4.41 -18.45
N GLY A 83 5.20 4.16 -18.11
CA GLY A 83 4.62 4.61 -16.84
C GLY A 83 5.28 3.94 -15.63
N ALA A 84 5.64 2.66 -15.75
CA ALA A 84 6.39 1.92 -14.74
C ALA A 84 7.80 2.49 -14.55
N GLY A 85 8.49 2.92 -15.62
CA GLY A 85 9.76 3.62 -15.52
C GLY A 85 9.67 4.91 -14.71
N ILE A 86 8.61 5.71 -14.93
CA ILE A 86 8.34 6.91 -14.13
C ILE A 86 8.19 6.55 -12.64
N ALA A 87 7.45 5.49 -12.31
CA ALA A 87 7.28 5.03 -10.94
C ALA A 87 8.59 4.52 -10.33
N LEU A 88 9.38 3.75 -11.07
CA LEU A 88 10.68 3.24 -10.65
C LEU A 88 11.66 4.37 -10.31
N GLY A 89 11.72 5.42 -11.13
CA GLY A 89 12.58 6.58 -10.82
C GLY A 89 12.19 7.24 -9.49
N ARG A 90 10.91 7.15 -9.11
CA ARG A 90 10.39 7.72 -7.87
C ARG A 90 10.66 6.88 -6.63
N THR A 91 10.95 5.59 -6.75
CA THR A 91 11.14 4.74 -5.57
C THR A 91 12.44 5.07 -4.84
N PHE A 92 13.40 5.66 -5.56
CA PHE A 92 14.69 6.13 -5.03
C PHE A 92 14.62 7.55 -4.43
N GLN A 93 13.42 8.06 -4.13
CA GLN A 93 13.30 9.29 -3.36
C GLN A 93 13.97 9.13 -1.99
N PRO A 94 14.74 10.15 -1.53
CA PRO A 94 15.23 10.17 -0.16
C PRO A 94 14.09 10.09 0.84
N ASN A 95 14.25 9.25 1.86
CA ASN A 95 13.28 9.05 2.94
C ASN A 95 13.87 9.49 4.28
N LEU A 96 13.03 9.55 5.30
CA LEU A 96 13.44 9.87 6.67
C LEU A 96 14.39 8.82 7.26
N LEU A 97 14.20 7.55 6.90
CA LEU A 97 15.04 6.41 7.29
C LEU A 97 15.83 5.88 6.10
N THR A 98 17.07 5.45 6.33
CA THR A 98 17.89 4.81 5.29
C THR A 98 17.36 3.41 4.98
N ARG A 99 17.51 2.95 3.72
CA ARG A 99 16.93 1.67 3.25
C ARG A 99 18.02 0.72 2.80
N GLY A 100 17.95 -0.53 3.25
CA GLY A 100 18.82 -1.59 2.75
C GLY A 100 18.63 -1.83 1.25
N THR A 101 19.66 -2.39 0.60
CA THR A 101 19.62 -2.71 -0.83
C THR A 101 18.47 -3.68 -1.17
N THR A 102 18.24 -4.67 -0.31
CA THR A 102 17.16 -5.66 -0.47
C THR A 102 15.78 -5.02 -0.35
N ASP A 103 15.55 -4.23 0.68
CA ASP A 103 14.26 -3.56 0.92
C ASP A 103 13.90 -2.62 -0.22
N GLN A 104 14.89 -1.85 -0.70
CA GLN A 104 14.71 -0.98 -1.85
C GLN A 104 14.37 -1.78 -3.11
N ALA A 105 15.02 -2.92 -3.35
CA ALA A 105 14.72 -3.77 -4.50
C ALA A 105 13.28 -4.30 -4.44
N VAL A 106 12.82 -4.75 -3.27
CA VAL A 106 11.44 -5.22 -3.06
C VAL A 106 10.44 -4.10 -3.29
N ILE A 107 10.60 -2.95 -2.63
CA ILE A 107 9.68 -1.81 -2.76
C ILE A 107 9.64 -1.31 -4.20
N SER A 108 10.81 -1.18 -4.83
CA SER A 108 10.91 -0.75 -6.23
C SER A 108 10.24 -1.75 -7.16
N GLY A 109 10.43 -3.05 -6.93
CA GLY A 109 9.82 -4.12 -7.72
C GLY A 109 8.31 -4.09 -7.65
N VAL A 110 7.75 -4.08 -6.43
CA VAL A 110 6.29 -4.03 -6.20
C VAL A 110 5.67 -2.77 -6.78
N THR A 111 6.28 -1.60 -6.54
CA THR A 111 5.79 -0.32 -7.05
C THR A 111 5.80 -0.29 -8.57
N THR A 112 6.87 -0.79 -9.20
CA THR A 112 7.01 -0.82 -10.66
C THR A 112 6.01 -1.78 -11.30
N ALA A 113 5.80 -2.96 -10.70
CA ALA A 113 4.82 -3.93 -11.18
C ALA A 113 3.38 -3.39 -11.08
N PHE A 114 3.02 -2.76 -9.96
CA PHE A 114 1.71 -2.12 -9.79
C PHE A 114 1.51 -0.99 -10.80
N ALA A 115 2.51 -0.11 -10.95
CA ALA A 115 2.48 0.97 -11.92
C ALA A 115 2.33 0.47 -13.36
N TYR A 116 3.05 -0.61 -13.73
CA TYR A 116 2.91 -1.25 -15.03
C TYR A 116 1.45 -1.61 -15.33
N GLY A 117 0.79 -2.32 -14.41
CA GLY A 117 -0.60 -2.74 -14.57
C GLY A 117 -1.59 -1.57 -14.65
N VAL A 118 -1.41 -0.54 -13.82
CA VAL A 118 -2.26 0.66 -13.83
C VAL A 118 -2.14 1.39 -15.18
N TYR A 119 -0.92 1.62 -15.66
CA TYR A 119 -0.70 2.41 -16.87
C TYR A 119 -0.94 1.62 -18.16
N SER A 120 -0.70 0.30 -18.18
CA SER A 120 -1.11 -0.54 -19.30
C SER A 120 -2.64 -0.55 -19.45
N SER A 121 -3.37 -0.61 -18.33
CA SER A 121 -4.84 -0.54 -18.31
C SER A 121 -5.38 0.84 -18.70
N ALA A 122 -4.71 1.91 -18.27
CA ALA A 122 -5.09 3.28 -18.64
C ALA A 122 -5.04 3.51 -20.16
N ASP A 123 -4.19 2.77 -20.90
CA ASP A 123 -4.13 2.84 -22.36
C ASP A 123 -5.44 2.40 -23.02
N ALA A 124 -6.19 1.47 -22.40
CA ALA A 124 -7.51 1.04 -22.89
C ALA A 124 -8.55 2.17 -22.82
N ILE A 125 -8.43 3.06 -21.82
CA ILE A 125 -9.30 4.23 -21.70
C ILE A 125 -9.02 5.19 -22.87
N VAL A 126 -7.73 5.50 -23.12
CA VAL A 126 -7.31 6.32 -24.27
C VAL A 126 -7.79 5.72 -25.59
N ASP A 127 -7.60 4.41 -25.76
CA ASP A 127 -8.02 3.65 -26.94
C ASP A 127 -9.54 3.74 -27.17
N SER A 128 -10.34 3.54 -26.12
CA SER A 128 -11.81 3.58 -26.20
C SER A 128 -12.34 4.96 -26.61
N PHE A 129 -11.79 6.04 -26.05
CA PHE A 129 -12.18 7.40 -26.44
C PHE A 129 -11.68 7.74 -27.85
N ALA A 130 -10.47 7.30 -28.21
CA ALA A 130 -9.92 7.55 -29.53
C ALA A 130 -10.71 6.81 -30.62
N ALA A 131 -11.13 5.56 -30.37
CA ALA A 131 -12.00 4.80 -31.26
C ALA A 131 -13.35 5.51 -31.45
N ARG A 132 -13.95 5.98 -30.35
CA ARG A 132 -15.23 6.72 -30.38
C ARG A 132 -15.14 8.04 -31.15
N ILE A 133 -14.04 8.77 -31.03
CA ILE A 133 -13.83 10.04 -31.75
C ILE A 133 -13.49 9.81 -33.23
N SER A 134 -12.70 8.78 -33.54
CA SER A 134 -12.29 8.47 -34.91
C SER A 134 -13.36 7.73 -35.72
N GLY A 135 -14.32 7.10 -35.05
CA GLY A 135 -15.29 6.20 -35.69
C GLY A 135 -14.66 4.91 -36.25
N GLN A 136 -13.43 4.59 -35.81
CA GLN A 136 -12.67 3.43 -36.24
C GLN A 136 -12.38 2.50 -35.06
N ASP A 137 -12.56 1.20 -35.25
CA ASP A 137 -12.25 0.20 -34.22
C ASP A 137 -10.75 0.15 -33.87
N ASN A 138 -9.89 0.57 -34.80
CA ASN A 138 -8.46 0.78 -34.56
C ASN A 138 -8.12 2.26 -34.79
N PRO A 139 -8.15 3.10 -33.75
CA PRO A 139 -7.97 4.54 -33.91
C PRO A 139 -6.57 4.88 -34.41
N GLY A 140 -6.52 5.78 -35.39
CA GLY A 140 -5.27 6.32 -35.91
C GLY A 140 -4.43 7.04 -34.83
N PRO A 141 -3.11 7.17 -35.04
CA PRO A 141 -2.18 7.84 -34.12
C PRO A 141 -2.62 9.26 -33.73
N ASN A 142 -3.19 10.01 -34.66
CA ASN A 142 -3.61 11.40 -34.42
C ASN A 142 -4.76 11.45 -33.40
N SER A 143 -5.77 10.59 -33.55
CA SER A 143 -6.91 10.50 -32.62
C SER A 143 -6.46 10.10 -31.22
N ARG A 144 -5.52 9.15 -31.11
CA ARG A 144 -4.91 8.77 -29.83
C ARG A 144 -4.16 9.93 -29.18
N LEU A 145 -3.35 10.66 -29.96
CA LEU A 145 -2.59 11.81 -29.45
C LEU A 145 -3.48 12.95 -28.97
N ILE A 146 -4.59 13.23 -29.68
CA ILE A 146 -5.57 14.22 -29.26
C ILE A 146 -6.19 13.82 -27.92
N VAL A 147 -6.70 12.60 -27.81
CA VAL A 147 -7.31 12.09 -26.56
C VAL A 147 -6.30 12.09 -25.42
N ALA A 148 -5.09 11.58 -25.66
CA ALA A 148 -4.02 11.58 -24.67
C ALA A 148 -3.64 13.00 -24.23
N GLY A 149 -3.58 13.96 -25.15
CA GLY A 149 -3.31 15.37 -24.83
C GLY A 149 -4.39 15.97 -23.93
N VAL A 150 -5.67 15.75 -24.25
CA VAL A 150 -6.81 16.22 -23.45
C VAL A 150 -6.80 15.60 -22.06
N LEU A 151 -6.66 14.28 -21.97
CA LEU A 151 -6.61 13.57 -20.68
C LEU A 151 -5.38 14.00 -19.85
N ALA A 152 -4.23 14.22 -20.49
CA ALA A 152 -3.04 14.73 -19.82
C ALA A 152 -3.28 16.12 -19.22
N ALA A 153 -3.90 17.02 -19.97
CA ALA A 153 -4.23 18.37 -19.49
C ALA A 153 -5.24 18.35 -18.33
N LEU A 154 -6.31 17.56 -18.45
CA LEU A 154 -7.32 17.41 -17.38
C LEU A 154 -6.73 16.80 -16.12
N GLY A 155 -5.91 15.75 -16.27
CA GLY A 155 -5.22 15.11 -15.15
C GLY A 155 -4.24 16.05 -14.46
N ALA A 156 -3.42 16.78 -15.24
CA ALA A 156 -2.46 17.74 -14.71
C ALA A 156 -3.16 18.92 -14.02
N GLY A 157 -4.24 19.46 -14.60
CA GLY A 157 -5.06 20.50 -14.00
C GLY A 157 -5.70 20.04 -12.69
N THR A 158 -6.20 18.81 -12.64
CA THR A 158 -6.74 18.21 -11.41
C THR A 158 -5.65 18.05 -10.35
N PHE A 159 -4.48 17.53 -10.72
CA PHE A 159 -3.36 17.38 -9.80
C PHE A 159 -2.87 18.73 -9.25
N ALA A 160 -2.78 19.76 -10.10
CA ALA A 160 -2.37 21.10 -9.72
C ALA A 160 -3.43 21.82 -8.86
N GLY A 161 -4.73 21.65 -9.14
CA GLY A 161 -5.81 22.25 -8.37
C GLY A 161 -6.02 21.61 -6.99
N PHE A 162 -5.66 20.34 -6.85
CA PHE A 162 -5.81 19.59 -5.60
C PHE A 162 -4.49 19.50 -4.82
N THR A 163 -3.79 20.63 -4.60
CA THR A 163 -2.54 20.66 -3.82
C THR A 163 -2.69 20.04 -2.43
N TRP A 164 -1.59 19.43 -1.95
CA TRP A 164 -1.50 18.83 -0.62
C TRP A 164 -1.78 19.87 0.47
N ARG A 165 -2.46 19.43 1.53
CA ARG A 165 -2.76 20.23 2.72
C ARG A 165 -2.64 19.34 3.95
N GLU A 166 -2.19 19.94 5.04
CA GLU A 166 -2.19 19.30 6.35
C GLU A 166 -3.63 18.97 6.76
N HIS A 167 -3.84 17.77 7.32
CA HIS A 167 -5.16 17.21 7.66
C HIS A 167 -6.18 17.11 6.51
N GLU A 168 -5.73 16.89 5.26
CA GLU A 168 -6.67 16.73 4.14
C GLU A 168 -7.56 15.48 4.25
N SER A 169 -8.80 15.58 3.75
CA SER A 169 -9.73 14.46 3.73
C SER A 169 -9.29 13.39 2.71
N ARG A 170 -9.56 12.12 3.02
CA ARG A 170 -9.25 10.98 2.13
C ARG A 170 -9.75 11.17 0.68
N PRO A 171 -10.97 11.69 0.43
CA PRO A 171 -11.44 11.94 -0.93
C PRO A 171 -10.59 12.95 -1.69
N ARG A 172 -10.09 14.00 -1.02
CA ARG A 172 -9.26 15.03 -1.66
C ARG A 172 -7.93 14.45 -2.12
N ALA A 173 -7.28 13.67 -1.26
CA ALA A 173 -6.06 12.96 -1.59
C ALA A 173 -6.26 11.97 -2.74
N ALA A 174 -7.40 11.27 -2.76
CA ALA A 174 -7.77 10.35 -3.84
C ALA A 174 -7.95 11.07 -5.19
N VAL A 175 -8.60 12.25 -5.21
CA VAL A 175 -8.75 13.06 -6.43
C VAL A 175 -7.39 13.54 -6.94
N ARG A 176 -6.50 14.02 -6.05
CA ARG A 176 -5.13 14.40 -6.42
C ARG A 176 -4.38 13.22 -7.04
N LEU A 177 -4.46 12.04 -6.42
CA LEU A 177 -3.82 10.81 -6.93
C LEU A 177 -4.38 10.43 -8.31
N ALA A 178 -5.70 10.45 -8.48
CA ALA A 178 -6.36 10.14 -9.75
C ALA A 178 -5.93 11.11 -10.86
N GLY A 179 -5.92 12.42 -10.59
CA GLY A 179 -5.45 13.43 -11.54
C GLY A 179 -4.02 13.18 -11.99
N ARG A 180 -3.11 12.87 -11.07
CA ARG A 180 -1.72 12.51 -11.39
C ARG A 180 -1.63 11.23 -12.22
N SER A 181 -2.35 10.18 -11.83
CA SER A 181 -2.33 8.90 -12.55
C SER A 181 -2.88 9.02 -13.97
N ILE A 182 -3.94 9.81 -14.17
CA ILE A 182 -4.49 10.12 -15.50
C ILE A 182 -3.45 10.87 -16.33
N ALA A 183 -2.79 11.89 -15.77
CA ALA A 183 -1.78 12.66 -16.49
C ALA A 183 -0.61 11.79 -16.93
N VAL A 184 -0.06 10.97 -16.02
CA VAL A 184 1.07 10.09 -16.31
C VAL A 184 0.69 8.99 -17.31
N GLY A 185 -0.49 8.38 -17.16
CA GLY A 185 -0.99 7.35 -18.08
C GLY A 185 -1.19 7.90 -19.50
N ALA A 186 -1.79 9.09 -19.62
CA ALA A 186 -2.03 9.73 -20.91
C ALA A 186 -0.71 10.15 -21.59
N LEU A 187 0.25 10.74 -20.85
CA LEU A 187 1.58 11.06 -21.39
C LEU A 187 2.34 9.80 -21.83
N SER A 188 2.24 8.72 -21.06
CA SER A 188 2.86 7.43 -21.41
C SER A 188 2.23 6.84 -22.68
N SER A 189 0.92 6.97 -22.85
CA SER A 189 0.19 6.52 -24.04
C SER A 189 0.58 7.33 -25.28
N ALA A 190 0.70 8.66 -25.14
CA ALA A 190 1.20 9.53 -26.20
C ALA A 190 2.63 9.15 -26.62
N ALA A 191 3.53 8.93 -25.64
CA ALA A 191 4.90 8.51 -25.91
C ALA A 191 4.97 7.14 -26.61
N SER A 192 4.13 6.17 -26.21
CA SER A 192 3.99 4.88 -26.88
C SER A 192 3.46 5.02 -28.32
N THR A 193 2.55 5.97 -28.57
CA THR A 193 1.99 6.24 -29.90
C THR A 193 3.06 6.80 -30.84
N LEU A 194 3.88 7.74 -30.35
CA LEU A 194 4.95 8.37 -31.13
C LEU A 194 6.09 7.41 -31.46
N THR A 195 6.37 6.46 -30.56
CA THR A 195 7.53 5.55 -30.68
C THR A 195 7.18 4.23 -31.38
N GLY A 196 5.89 3.90 -31.48
CA GLY A 196 5.38 2.65 -32.04
C GLY A 196 5.49 2.48 -33.56
N LYS A 197 5.66 3.56 -34.33
CA LYS A 197 5.67 3.51 -35.81
C LYS A 197 6.98 3.03 -36.43
N ARG A 198 8.08 3.00 -35.69
CA ARG A 198 9.39 2.63 -36.24
C ARG A 198 9.56 1.11 -36.26
N ARG A 199 10.25 0.58 -37.29
CA ARG A 199 10.69 -0.83 -37.42
C ARG A 199 11.46 -1.34 -36.18
N SER A 200 11.90 -0.43 -35.31
CA SER A 200 12.55 -0.69 -34.01
C SER A 200 11.72 -0.28 -32.78
N GLY A 201 10.39 -0.23 -32.86
CA GLY A 201 9.50 0.25 -31.78
C GLY A 201 9.74 -0.39 -30.40
N ARG A 202 10.28 -1.62 -30.36
CA ARG A 202 10.74 -2.28 -29.12
C ARG A 202 11.92 -1.55 -28.46
N ARG A 203 12.95 -1.18 -29.24
CA ARG A 203 14.14 -0.47 -28.74
C ARG A 203 13.76 0.93 -28.26
N TRP A 204 12.88 1.61 -28.99
CA TRP A 204 12.40 2.94 -28.60
C TRP A 204 11.53 2.91 -27.34
N GLY A 205 10.64 1.92 -27.18
CA GLY A 205 9.86 1.78 -25.95
C GLY A 205 10.74 1.60 -24.70
N LEU A 206 11.78 0.76 -24.80
CA LEU A 206 12.76 0.58 -23.73
C LEU A 206 13.58 1.85 -23.46
N ALA A 207 14.05 2.53 -24.51
CA ALA A 207 14.81 3.76 -24.38
C ALA A 207 13.98 4.87 -23.71
N VAL A 208 12.70 5.01 -24.09
CA VAL A 208 11.79 6.01 -23.52
C VAL A 208 11.46 5.68 -22.08
N ALA A 209 11.24 4.41 -21.73
CA ALA A 209 11.06 4.03 -20.34
C ALA A 209 12.31 4.31 -19.50
N GLY A 210 13.51 4.00 -20.00
CA GLY A 210 14.77 4.34 -19.33
C GLY A 210 14.95 5.85 -19.14
N ALA A 211 14.67 6.64 -20.18
CA ALA A 211 14.70 8.11 -20.09
C ALA A 211 13.66 8.64 -19.09
N ALA A 212 12.46 8.06 -19.06
CA ALA A 212 11.41 8.43 -18.12
C ALA A 212 11.79 8.09 -16.68
N THR A 213 12.46 6.96 -16.44
CA THR A 213 13.04 6.61 -15.13
C THR A 213 14.07 7.65 -14.70
N ALA A 214 15.04 7.96 -15.56
CA ALA A 214 16.10 8.92 -15.25
C ALA A 214 15.55 10.33 -14.99
N ALA A 215 14.61 10.80 -15.83
CA ALA A 215 13.97 12.10 -15.66
C ALA A 215 13.12 12.15 -14.39
N SER A 216 12.38 11.08 -14.08
CA SER A 216 11.59 10.99 -12.85
C SER A 216 12.46 11.01 -11.60
N TRP A 217 13.56 10.24 -11.60
CA TRP A 217 14.55 10.28 -10.53
C TRP A 217 15.17 11.67 -10.37
N ALA A 218 15.59 12.28 -11.47
CA ALA A 218 16.17 13.62 -11.47
C ALA A 218 15.18 14.69 -10.95
N SER A 219 13.88 14.53 -11.25
CA SER A 219 12.84 15.45 -10.77
C SER A 219 12.67 15.44 -9.24
N MET A 220 13.18 14.43 -8.56
CA MET A 220 13.19 14.36 -7.09
C MET A 220 14.33 15.16 -6.47
N THR A 221 15.22 15.71 -7.30
CA THR A 221 16.41 16.45 -6.86
C THR A 221 17.19 15.70 -5.77
N PRO A 222 17.58 14.43 -6.00
CA PRO A 222 18.24 13.61 -4.98
C PRO A 222 19.54 14.25 -4.45
N TRP A 223 20.19 15.10 -5.26
CA TRP A 223 21.37 15.87 -4.87
C TRP A 223 21.08 17.07 -3.94
N ARG A 224 19.81 17.45 -3.74
CA ARG A 224 19.40 18.53 -2.81
C ARG A 224 18.79 18.01 -1.52
N ALA A 225 18.37 16.76 -1.50
CA ALA A 225 17.71 16.15 -0.36
C ALA A 225 18.75 15.45 0.53
N ALA A 226 18.86 15.91 1.77
CA ALA A 226 19.57 15.20 2.81
C ALA A 226 18.59 14.23 3.50
N PRO A 227 19.03 13.05 3.96
CA PRO A 227 18.21 12.21 4.84
C PRO A 227 17.73 13.04 6.04
N GLY A 228 16.46 12.89 6.44
CA GLY A 228 15.87 13.71 7.51
C GLY A 228 16.54 13.53 8.88
N SER A 229 17.32 12.47 9.05
CA SER A 229 18.16 12.19 10.22
C SER A 229 19.52 12.90 10.21
N LEU A 230 19.86 13.63 9.15
CA LEU A 230 21.13 14.35 9.03
C LEU A 230 21.10 15.60 9.91
N ILE A 231 21.85 15.58 11.01
CA ILE A 231 22.04 16.75 11.86
C ILE A 231 23.17 17.56 11.23
N ARG A 232 22.82 18.66 10.57
CA ARG A 232 23.80 19.63 10.10
C ARG A 232 24.33 20.39 11.32
N GLN A 233 25.48 19.97 11.84
CA GLN A 233 26.06 20.59 13.04
C GLN A 233 26.37 22.07 12.78
N ASP A 234 25.93 22.91 13.72
CA ASP A 234 26.30 24.33 13.78
C ASP A 234 27.80 24.45 14.06
N LYS A 235 28.44 25.48 13.51
CA LYS A 235 29.90 25.69 13.60
C LYS A 235 30.38 26.06 15.02
N SER A 236 29.47 26.13 16.00
CA SER A 236 29.73 26.56 17.38
C SER A 236 29.98 25.42 18.36
N ASP A 237 29.84 24.14 17.97
CA ASP A 237 30.13 23.01 18.86
C ASP A 237 31.65 22.83 19.04
N GLU A 238 32.15 22.97 20.29
CA GLU A 238 33.57 22.88 20.67
C GLU A 238 34.24 21.52 20.36
N HIS A 239 33.46 20.48 20.05
CA HIS A 239 33.97 19.14 19.70
C HIS A 239 33.96 18.91 18.18
N HIS A 240 34.37 19.93 17.41
CA HIS A 240 34.42 19.88 15.96
C HIS A 240 35.52 18.92 15.46
N THR A 241 35.11 17.80 14.85
CA THR A 241 35.98 17.04 13.94
C THR A 241 35.57 17.38 12.50
N PRO A 242 36.38 18.11 11.72
CA PRO A 242 36.00 18.51 10.36
C PRO A 242 35.66 17.30 9.48
N GLY A 243 34.45 17.27 8.92
CA GLY A 243 34.04 16.29 7.90
C GLY A 243 33.19 15.10 8.37
N GLN A 244 32.72 15.07 9.62
CA GLN A 244 31.74 14.05 10.06
C GLN A 244 30.33 14.63 10.15
N ASP A 245 29.54 14.46 9.08
CA ASP A 245 28.09 14.59 9.17
C ASP A 245 27.55 13.43 10.03
N ARG A 246 26.92 13.73 11.17
CA ARG A 246 26.31 12.72 12.04
C ARG A 246 24.85 12.52 11.66
N PHE A 247 24.48 11.26 11.41
CA PHE A 247 23.09 10.85 11.27
C PHE A 247 22.56 10.39 12.63
N PHE A 248 21.26 10.52 12.88
CA PHE A 248 20.60 9.96 14.07
C PHE A 248 20.65 8.41 14.11
N GLU A 249 21.00 7.76 12.99
CA GLU A 249 21.16 6.31 12.90
C GLU A 249 22.64 5.91 13.12
N ASP A 250 22.88 4.89 13.94
CA ASP A 250 24.23 4.31 14.18
C ASP A 250 24.84 3.70 12.91
N SER A 251 24.03 3.38 11.90
CA SER A 251 24.47 2.86 10.61
C SER A 251 23.67 3.45 9.45
N VAL A 252 24.33 4.23 8.59
CA VAL A 252 23.72 4.79 7.37
C VAL A 252 23.64 3.71 6.30
N ARG A 253 22.43 3.29 5.92
CA ARG A 253 22.21 2.33 4.83
C ARG A 253 21.93 3.08 3.53
N ASP A 254 22.96 3.72 2.99
CA ASP A 254 22.87 4.37 1.69
C ASP A 254 23.10 3.39 0.54
N ILE A 255 22.26 3.48 -0.48
CA ILE A 255 22.37 2.64 -1.67
C ILE A 255 23.27 3.37 -2.66
N ALA A 256 24.49 2.86 -2.80
CA ALA A 256 25.44 3.38 -3.78
C ALA A 256 24.78 3.51 -5.18
N PRO A 257 25.08 4.55 -5.96
CA PRO A 257 24.48 4.77 -7.29
C PRO A 257 24.56 3.55 -8.22
N VAL A 258 25.65 2.79 -8.14
CA VAL A 258 25.84 1.55 -8.91
C VAL A 258 24.81 0.48 -8.50
N LYS A 259 24.53 0.32 -7.20
CA LYS A 259 23.51 -0.60 -6.70
C LYS A 259 22.11 -0.14 -7.11
N MET A 260 21.83 1.17 -7.09
CA MET A 260 20.55 1.72 -7.59
C MET A 260 20.37 1.41 -9.08
N ALA A 261 21.41 1.61 -9.89
CA ALA A 261 21.39 1.28 -11.31
C ALA A 261 21.18 -0.22 -11.55
N ALA A 262 21.85 -1.08 -10.79
CA ALA A 262 21.68 -2.54 -10.87
C ALA A 262 20.26 -2.98 -10.49
N ILE A 263 19.70 -2.46 -9.39
CA ILE A 263 18.30 -2.70 -8.99
C ILE A 263 17.35 -2.24 -10.09
N GLY A 264 17.54 -1.01 -10.58
CA GLY A 264 16.70 -0.45 -11.65
C GLY A 264 16.75 -1.27 -12.93
N ALA A 265 17.94 -1.72 -13.34
CA ALA A 265 18.12 -2.59 -14.51
C ALA A 265 17.45 -3.96 -14.31
N GLY A 266 17.62 -4.58 -13.14
CA GLY A 266 17.00 -5.86 -12.80
C GLY A 266 15.47 -5.78 -12.82
N ILE A 267 14.90 -4.74 -12.22
CA ILE A 267 13.44 -4.52 -12.19
C ILE A 267 12.92 -4.20 -13.60
N ALA A 268 13.63 -3.38 -14.38
CA ALA A 268 13.26 -3.10 -15.76
C ALA A 268 13.25 -4.37 -16.62
N ALA A 269 14.26 -5.24 -16.45
CA ALA A 269 14.32 -6.53 -17.13
C ALA A 269 13.17 -7.46 -16.71
N ALA A 270 12.87 -7.54 -15.41
CA ALA A 270 11.74 -8.33 -14.90
C ALA A 270 10.39 -7.81 -15.42
N THR A 271 10.17 -6.49 -15.37
CA THR A 271 8.94 -5.85 -15.87
C THR A 271 8.79 -6.04 -17.38
N TYR A 272 9.89 -5.95 -18.13
CA TYR A 272 9.91 -6.28 -19.56
C TYR A 272 9.57 -7.76 -19.81
N GLY A 273 10.08 -8.67 -18.97
CA GLY A 273 9.72 -10.10 -19.01
C GLY A 273 8.23 -10.33 -18.82
N VAL A 274 7.62 -9.67 -17.83
CA VAL A 274 6.17 -9.70 -17.59
C VAL A 274 5.40 -9.16 -18.80
N ALA A 275 5.79 -7.99 -19.31
CA ALA A 275 5.16 -7.40 -20.49
C ALA A 275 5.24 -8.30 -21.72
N ARG A 276 6.36 -9.02 -21.87
CA ARG A 276 6.55 -9.98 -22.95
C ARG A 276 5.67 -11.22 -22.77
N ALA A 277 5.58 -11.74 -21.55
CA ALA A 277 4.72 -12.86 -21.21
C ALA A 277 3.24 -12.53 -21.45
N GLU A 278 2.77 -11.35 -21.01
CA GLU A 278 1.40 -10.88 -21.23
C GLU A 278 1.07 -10.77 -22.73
N SER A 279 1.99 -10.21 -23.52
CA SER A 279 1.82 -10.13 -24.97
C SER A 279 1.76 -11.53 -25.61
N LEU A 280 2.60 -12.48 -25.17
CA LEU A 280 2.55 -13.86 -25.65
C LEU A 280 1.23 -14.55 -25.28
N LEU A 281 0.78 -14.39 -24.04
CA LEU A 281 -0.47 -14.94 -23.54
C LEU A 281 -1.68 -14.38 -24.30
N THR A 282 -1.73 -13.06 -24.51
CA THR A 282 -2.80 -12.39 -25.25
C THR A 282 -2.89 -12.91 -26.67
N HIS A 283 -1.76 -13.01 -27.38
CA HIS A 283 -1.72 -13.53 -28.74
C HIS A 283 -2.03 -15.02 -28.82
N GLY A 284 -1.52 -15.82 -27.87
CA GLY A 284 -1.78 -17.25 -27.79
C GLY A 284 -3.26 -17.54 -27.55
N MET A 285 -3.88 -16.81 -26.62
CA MET A 285 -5.30 -16.96 -26.31
C MET A 285 -6.20 -16.49 -27.46
N ALA A 286 -5.87 -15.38 -28.12
CA ALA A 286 -6.61 -14.92 -29.29
C ALA A 286 -6.56 -15.95 -30.44
N ARG A 287 -5.44 -16.66 -30.61
CA ARG A 287 -5.32 -17.77 -31.58
C ARG A 287 -6.16 -18.97 -31.18
N LEU A 288 -6.10 -19.38 -29.91
CA LEU A 288 -6.86 -20.50 -29.40
C LEU A 288 -8.37 -20.24 -29.55
N ALA A 289 -8.82 -19.04 -29.22
CA ALA A 289 -10.19 -18.59 -29.45
C ALA A 289 -10.57 -18.59 -30.94
N SER A 290 -9.68 -18.13 -31.84
CA SER A 290 -9.96 -18.21 -33.28
C SER A 290 -10.05 -19.65 -33.81
N ALA A 291 -9.27 -20.58 -33.23
CA ALA A 291 -9.28 -21.98 -33.60
C ALA A 291 -10.52 -22.73 -33.08
N SER A 292 -11.06 -22.34 -31.91
CA SER A 292 -12.22 -23.00 -31.31
C SER A 292 -13.56 -22.35 -31.67
N LEU A 293 -13.62 -21.02 -31.83
CA LEU A 293 -14.84 -20.25 -32.09
C LEU A 293 -14.97 -19.78 -33.55
N GLY A 294 -13.94 -19.99 -34.38
CA GLY A 294 -13.88 -19.47 -35.75
C GLY A 294 -13.66 -17.95 -35.82
N GLY A 295 -13.48 -17.39 -37.02
CA GLY A 295 -13.23 -15.95 -37.23
C GLY A 295 -11.75 -15.55 -37.19
N LYS A 296 -11.45 -14.25 -37.25
CA LYS A 296 -10.06 -13.77 -37.28
C LYS A 296 -9.52 -13.61 -35.86
N PRO A 297 -8.20 -13.80 -35.62
CA PRO A 297 -7.58 -13.53 -34.32
C PRO A 297 -7.75 -12.08 -33.82
N GLU A 298 -8.10 -11.17 -34.73
CA GLU A 298 -8.37 -9.76 -34.46
C GLU A 298 -9.67 -9.58 -33.69
N ASP A 299 -10.69 -10.39 -34.02
CA ASP A 299 -12.04 -10.36 -33.44
C ASP A 299 -12.02 -10.89 -31.99
N HIS A 300 -11.06 -11.75 -31.67
CA HIS A 300 -10.90 -12.37 -30.35
C HIS A 300 -9.88 -11.68 -29.44
N ARG A 301 -9.33 -10.52 -29.83
CA ARG A 301 -8.37 -9.78 -28.98
C ARG A 301 -8.95 -9.38 -27.64
N ALA A 302 -10.24 -9.04 -27.59
CA ALA A 302 -10.91 -8.68 -26.34
C ALA A 302 -10.94 -9.88 -25.37
N LEU A 303 -11.32 -11.07 -25.86
CA LEU A 303 -11.29 -12.31 -25.07
C LEU A 303 -9.87 -12.69 -24.62
N GLY A 304 -8.88 -12.53 -25.51
CA GLY A 304 -7.48 -12.75 -25.18
C GLY A 304 -6.98 -11.82 -24.06
N ARG A 305 -7.34 -10.53 -24.12
CA ARG A 305 -7.01 -9.55 -23.08
C ARG A 305 -7.72 -9.83 -21.76
N MET A 306 -9.01 -10.18 -21.79
CA MET A 306 -9.77 -10.55 -20.58
C MET A 306 -9.16 -11.76 -19.87
N THR A 307 -8.74 -12.76 -20.65
CA THR A 307 -8.12 -13.97 -20.10
C THR A 307 -6.73 -13.68 -19.54
N ALA A 308 -5.91 -12.91 -20.26
CA ALA A 308 -4.59 -12.47 -19.78
C ALA A 308 -4.72 -11.64 -18.49
N LEU A 309 -5.72 -10.76 -18.41
CA LEU A 309 -6.01 -9.99 -17.20
C LEU A 309 -6.43 -10.90 -16.03
N GLY A 310 -7.28 -11.90 -16.27
CA GLY A 310 -7.67 -12.87 -15.26
C GLY A 310 -6.49 -13.68 -14.72
N VAL A 311 -5.61 -14.17 -15.60
CA VAL A 311 -4.39 -14.90 -15.22
C VAL A 311 -3.44 -14.01 -14.41
N SER A 312 -3.21 -12.77 -14.88
CA SER A 312 -2.34 -11.81 -14.18
C SER A 312 -2.90 -11.41 -12.81
N ALA A 313 -4.21 -11.20 -12.69
CA ALA A 313 -4.87 -10.90 -11.43
C ALA A 313 -4.78 -12.08 -10.45
N GLY A 314 -4.98 -13.31 -10.92
CA GLY A 314 -4.81 -14.52 -10.11
C GLY A 314 -3.37 -14.71 -9.63
N ALA A 315 -2.38 -14.52 -10.50
CA ALA A 315 -0.97 -14.57 -10.13
C ALA A 315 -0.59 -13.50 -9.10
N ALA A 316 -1.07 -12.26 -9.28
CA ALA A 316 -0.87 -11.17 -8.33
C ALA A 316 -1.50 -11.47 -6.96
N TYR A 317 -2.73 -12.01 -6.95
CA TYR A 317 -3.42 -12.42 -5.73
C TYR A 317 -2.64 -13.51 -4.97
N LEU A 318 -2.19 -14.56 -5.67
CA LEU A 318 -1.39 -15.63 -5.06
C LEU A 318 -0.06 -15.11 -4.51
N ALA A 319 0.62 -14.22 -5.24
CA ALA A 319 1.85 -13.60 -4.79
C ALA A 319 1.62 -12.74 -3.53
N LEU A 320 0.56 -11.94 -3.49
CA LEU A 320 0.22 -11.11 -2.34
C LEU A 320 -0.08 -11.98 -1.10
N ASN A 321 -0.86 -13.05 -1.27
CA ASN A 321 -1.14 -14.00 -0.19
C ASN A 321 0.13 -14.69 0.31
N ARG A 322 1.05 -15.04 -0.60
CA ARG A 322 2.32 -15.69 -0.22
C ARG A 322 3.24 -14.75 0.56
N VAL A 323 3.32 -13.48 0.15
CA VAL A 323 4.07 -12.43 0.85
C VAL A 323 3.44 -12.16 2.21
N SER A 324 2.12 -12.00 2.27
CA SER A 324 1.39 -11.82 3.54
C SER A 324 1.66 -12.98 4.50
N ALA A 325 1.54 -14.23 4.04
CA ALA A 325 1.84 -15.41 4.84
C ALA A 325 3.31 -15.50 5.27
N MET A 326 4.25 -14.97 4.48
CA MET A 326 5.67 -14.91 4.86
C MET A 326 5.93 -13.86 5.95
N LEU A 327 5.26 -12.70 5.87
CA LEU A 327 5.39 -11.62 6.84
C LEU A 327 4.75 -11.96 8.18
N THR A 328 3.62 -12.70 8.18
CA THR A 328 2.91 -13.08 9.42
C THR A 328 3.51 -14.28 10.13
N LYS A 329 4.32 -15.12 9.45
CA LYS A 329 4.92 -16.33 10.05
C LYS A 329 5.97 -16.02 11.13
N GLY A 330 6.49 -14.79 11.20
CA GLY A 330 7.63 -14.43 12.06
C GLY A 330 7.37 -14.33 13.56
N GLY A 331 6.11 -14.36 14.02
CA GLY A 331 5.76 -14.04 15.43
C GLY A 331 5.05 -15.11 16.25
N GLY A 332 4.62 -16.22 15.66
CA GLY A 332 3.67 -17.15 16.29
C GLY A 332 4.24 -18.45 16.86
N ALA A 333 5.55 -18.71 16.71
CA ALA A 333 6.15 -19.90 17.33
C ALA A 333 6.46 -19.61 18.80
N VAL A 334 5.80 -20.33 19.70
CA VAL A 334 6.11 -20.30 21.14
C VAL A 334 7.54 -20.80 21.33
N GLU A 335 8.32 -20.08 22.13
CA GLU A 335 9.69 -20.47 22.42
C GLU A 335 9.71 -21.65 23.40
N PRO A 336 10.62 -22.62 23.22
CA PRO A 336 10.79 -23.71 24.18
C PRO A 336 11.02 -23.14 25.59
N GLY A 337 10.14 -23.48 26.53
CA GLY A 337 10.14 -22.95 27.91
C GLY A 337 9.07 -21.88 28.18
N MET A 338 8.26 -21.50 27.18
CA MET A 338 7.18 -20.53 27.31
C MET A 338 5.79 -21.17 27.12
N ASP A 339 5.71 -22.50 27.14
CA ASP A 339 4.45 -23.24 27.01
C ASP A 339 3.62 -23.21 28.31
N GLU A 340 4.28 -22.95 29.45
CA GLU A 340 3.64 -22.90 30.76
C GLU A 340 3.23 -21.46 31.12
N PRO A 341 1.98 -21.25 31.58
CA PRO A 341 1.54 -19.94 32.03
C PRO A 341 2.22 -19.52 33.33
N PRO A 342 2.35 -18.19 33.59
CA PRO A 342 2.83 -17.68 34.87
C PRO A 342 1.96 -18.17 36.03
N SER A 343 2.60 -18.54 37.15
CA SER A 343 1.90 -18.97 38.37
C SER A 343 1.49 -17.83 39.28
N SER A 344 2.08 -16.63 39.11
CA SER A 344 1.78 -15.46 39.93
C SER A 344 0.47 -14.81 39.49
N PRO A 345 -0.48 -14.56 40.43
CA PRO A 345 -1.76 -13.94 40.11
C PRO A 345 -1.62 -12.48 39.64
N GLU A 346 -0.50 -11.81 39.92
CA GLU A 346 -0.17 -10.45 39.49
C GLU A 346 0.19 -10.32 38.00
N ILE A 347 0.36 -11.44 37.29
CA ILE A 347 0.82 -11.47 35.90
C ILE A 347 -0.32 -11.93 35.00
N THR A 348 -0.54 -11.25 33.88
CA THR A 348 -1.51 -11.70 32.87
C THR A 348 -1.17 -13.09 32.34
N GLY A 349 -2.20 -13.92 32.16
CA GLY A 349 -2.04 -15.29 31.67
C GLY A 349 -1.93 -16.36 32.76
N CYS A 350 -1.90 -15.95 34.04
CA CYS A 350 -2.13 -16.87 35.16
C CYS A 350 -3.53 -17.49 35.13
N ALA A 351 -3.75 -18.52 35.95
CA ALA A 351 -5.03 -19.22 36.04
C ALA A 351 -6.20 -18.27 36.36
N GLU A 352 -5.96 -17.26 37.19
CA GLU A 352 -6.95 -16.27 37.62
C GLU A 352 -7.28 -15.25 36.53
N SER A 353 -6.38 -15.04 35.55
CA SER A 353 -6.61 -14.15 34.42
C SER A 353 -7.71 -14.69 33.49
N GLY A 354 -7.83 -16.02 33.38
CA GLY A 354 -8.79 -16.67 32.48
C GLY A 354 -8.51 -16.44 30.99
N LEU A 355 -7.40 -15.78 30.65
CA LEU A 355 -6.94 -15.58 29.29
C LEU A 355 -6.14 -16.81 28.83
N GLU A 356 -6.40 -17.26 27.62
CA GLU A 356 -5.69 -18.38 27.02
C GLU A 356 -4.21 -18.00 26.81
N TRP A 357 -3.31 -18.65 27.55
CA TRP A 357 -1.86 -18.36 27.50
C TRP A 357 -1.29 -18.44 26.08
N MET A 358 -1.76 -19.42 25.30
CA MET A 358 -1.31 -19.62 23.92
C MET A 358 -1.77 -18.53 22.93
N LYS A 359 -2.62 -17.60 23.37
CA LYS A 359 -2.96 -16.37 22.61
C LYS A 359 -2.05 -15.19 22.94
N GLN A 360 -1.14 -15.34 23.90
CA GLN A 360 -0.07 -14.37 24.09
C GLN A 360 0.92 -14.51 22.94
N THR A 361 1.21 -13.40 22.27
CA THR A 361 2.25 -13.36 21.25
C THR A 361 3.62 -13.61 21.90
N ARG A 362 4.57 -14.16 21.14
CA ARG A 362 5.89 -14.55 21.68
C ARG A 362 6.56 -13.48 22.54
N GLU A 363 6.57 -12.24 22.08
CA GLU A 363 7.21 -11.13 22.81
C GLU A 363 6.41 -10.68 24.04
N GLY A 364 5.07 -10.73 23.97
CA GLY A 364 4.20 -10.49 25.12
C GLY A 364 4.39 -11.55 26.20
N ALA A 365 4.39 -12.83 25.81
CA ALA A 365 4.66 -13.95 26.70
C ALA A 365 6.04 -13.80 27.36
N ARG A 366 7.10 -13.47 26.60
CA ARG A 366 8.46 -13.24 27.13
C ARG A 366 8.47 -12.15 28.20
N TRP A 367 7.82 -11.03 27.92
CA TRP A 367 7.73 -9.93 28.87
C TRP A 367 6.91 -10.29 30.10
N LEU A 368 5.85 -11.08 29.98
CA LEU A 368 5.07 -11.53 31.14
C LEU A 368 5.86 -12.51 32.01
N ALA A 369 6.53 -13.50 31.41
CA ALA A 369 7.28 -14.52 32.15
C ALA A 369 8.57 -13.99 32.79
N SER A 370 9.10 -12.84 32.33
CA SER A 370 10.31 -12.23 32.89
C SER A 370 10.04 -11.22 34.01
N ALA A 371 8.88 -11.28 34.67
CA ALA A 371 8.61 -10.46 35.85
C ALA A 371 9.61 -10.78 36.96
N VAL A 372 10.25 -9.76 37.53
CA VAL A 372 11.26 -9.97 38.58
C VAL A 372 10.58 -10.46 39.86
N GLU A 373 11.07 -11.55 40.42
CA GLU A 373 10.56 -12.07 41.68
C GLU A 373 10.94 -11.18 42.87
N PRO A 374 10.09 -11.05 43.91
CA PRO A 374 10.37 -10.29 45.12
C PRO A 374 11.70 -10.66 45.76
N ALA A 375 12.05 -11.94 45.79
CA ALA A 375 13.30 -12.42 46.37
C ALA A 375 14.54 -11.87 45.64
N THR A 376 14.46 -11.72 44.31
CA THR A 376 15.52 -11.11 43.51
C THR A 376 15.63 -9.62 43.79
N ILE A 377 14.49 -8.91 43.88
CA ILE A 377 14.47 -7.48 44.23
C ILE A 377 15.08 -7.26 45.61
N ASP A 378 14.63 -8.01 46.62
CA ASP A 378 15.15 -7.93 47.99
C ASP A 378 16.66 -8.21 48.04
N SER A 379 17.12 -9.24 47.33
CA SER A 379 18.55 -9.59 47.28
C SER A 379 19.41 -8.50 46.63
N VAL A 380 18.96 -7.89 45.52
CA VAL A 380 19.74 -6.90 44.76
C VAL A 380 19.70 -5.53 45.44
N MET A 381 18.54 -5.14 45.95
CA MET A 381 18.32 -3.82 46.54
C MET A 381 18.66 -3.75 48.04
N GLY A 382 18.95 -4.89 48.67
CA GLY A 382 19.23 -4.97 50.10
C GLY A 382 17.99 -4.70 50.95
N THR A 383 16.82 -5.15 50.50
CA THR A 383 15.53 -4.97 51.17
C THR A 383 14.95 -6.29 51.65
N SER A 384 13.81 -6.26 52.35
CA SER A 384 13.07 -7.47 52.79
C SER A 384 11.55 -7.32 52.68
N LYS A 385 11.13 -6.39 51.82
CA LYS A 385 9.73 -5.93 51.70
C LYS A 385 9.29 -5.80 50.25
N ALA A 386 10.04 -6.38 49.32
CA ALA A 386 9.68 -6.32 47.92
C ALA A 386 8.30 -6.96 47.70
N LYS A 387 7.51 -6.33 46.84
CA LYS A 387 6.23 -6.88 46.38
C LYS A 387 6.42 -7.52 45.01
N GLN A 388 5.56 -8.47 44.64
CA GLN A 388 5.54 -9.01 43.28
C GLN A 388 5.11 -7.90 42.32
N PRO A 389 5.92 -7.50 41.32
CA PRO A 389 5.50 -6.56 40.31
C PRO A 389 4.28 -7.07 39.52
N ILE A 390 3.37 -6.16 39.16
CA ILE A 390 2.24 -6.47 38.29
C ILE A 390 2.65 -6.21 36.84
N ARG A 391 2.41 -7.19 35.95
CA ARG A 391 2.54 -7.01 34.50
C ARG A 391 1.24 -7.44 33.82
N VAL A 392 0.57 -6.48 33.17
CA VAL A 392 -0.68 -6.73 32.44
C VAL A 392 -0.51 -6.43 30.95
N TYR A 393 -0.97 -7.34 30.10
CA TYR A 393 -0.71 -7.28 28.67
C TYR A 393 -1.92 -7.69 27.83
N ALA A 394 -2.19 -6.96 26.76
CA ALA A 394 -3.17 -7.35 25.75
C ALA A 394 -2.46 -7.62 24.41
N SER A 395 -2.25 -8.90 24.10
CA SER A 395 -1.73 -9.36 22.81
C SER A 395 -2.67 -9.08 21.65
N LEU A 396 -2.16 -9.12 20.43
CA LEU A 396 -2.98 -8.93 19.24
C LEU A 396 -4.00 -10.08 19.05
N ASP A 397 -3.60 -11.31 19.36
CA ASP A 397 -4.40 -12.53 19.09
C ASP A 397 -5.43 -12.84 20.18
N ILE A 398 -5.49 -12.05 21.25
CA ILE A 398 -6.45 -12.26 22.35
C ILE A 398 -7.88 -11.88 21.95
N ALA A 399 -8.03 -10.92 21.04
CA ALA A 399 -9.30 -10.48 20.46
C ALA A 399 -9.07 -9.78 19.11
N GLU A 400 -10.01 -9.90 18.18
CA GLU A 400 -9.89 -9.29 16.84
C GLU A 400 -10.10 -7.76 16.87
N ASP A 401 -11.06 -7.29 17.68
CA ASP A 401 -11.41 -5.88 17.77
C ASP A 401 -10.48 -5.09 18.72
N PRO A 402 -9.99 -3.90 18.32
CA PRO A 402 -9.16 -3.07 19.18
C PRO A 402 -9.84 -2.62 20.48
N HIS A 403 -11.15 -2.35 20.48
CA HIS A 403 -11.84 -1.95 21.71
C HIS A 403 -11.96 -3.13 22.68
N GLU A 404 -12.24 -4.33 22.17
CA GLU A 404 -12.25 -5.54 22.99
C GLU A 404 -10.89 -5.83 23.64
N ARG A 405 -9.78 -5.60 22.93
CA ARG A 405 -8.42 -5.70 23.53
C ARG A 405 -8.19 -4.68 24.65
N VAL A 406 -8.69 -3.46 24.50
CA VAL A 406 -8.63 -2.44 25.55
C VAL A 406 -9.46 -2.86 26.76
N ASP A 407 -10.67 -3.37 26.54
CA ASP A 407 -11.55 -3.85 27.61
C ASP A 407 -10.91 -5.03 28.36
N LEU A 408 -10.23 -5.94 27.65
CA LEU A 408 -9.46 -7.03 28.25
C LEU A 408 -8.29 -6.51 29.11
N LEU A 409 -7.53 -5.54 28.60
CA LEU A 409 -6.43 -4.93 29.38
C LEU A 409 -6.95 -4.23 30.64
N LEU A 410 -8.03 -3.45 30.52
CA LEU A 410 -8.65 -2.77 31.66
C LEU A 410 -9.17 -3.78 32.70
N ARG A 411 -9.74 -4.90 32.26
CA ARG A 411 -10.15 -5.97 33.16
C ARG A 411 -8.97 -6.57 33.93
N GLU A 412 -7.83 -6.76 33.28
CA GLU A 412 -6.61 -7.24 33.95
C GLU A 412 -6.08 -6.19 34.94
N ILE A 413 -6.07 -4.91 34.56
CA ILE A 413 -5.70 -3.78 35.45
C ILE A 413 -6.55 -3.78 36.72
N ASP A 414 -7.86 -3.97 36.58
CA ASP A 414 -8.80 -4.03 37.70
C ASP A 414 -8.61 -5.31 38.52
N ARG A 415 -8.47 -6.47 37.87
CA ARG A 415 -8.28 -7.77 38.52
C ARG A 415 -7.04 -7.79 39.42
N THR A 416 -5.92 -7.28 38.92
CA THR A 416 -4.66 -7.22 39.66
C THR A 416 -4.57 -6.02 40.59
N LYS A 417 -5.58 -5.13 40.59
CA LYS A 417 -5.56 -3.85 41.32
C LYS A 417 -4.32 -3.02 41.00
N ALA A 418 -3.94 -3.00 39.72
CA ALA A 418 -2.70 -2.36 39.25
C ALA A 418 -2.60 -0.88 39.67
N LEU A 419 -3.73 -0.17 39.72
CA LEU A 419 -3.80 1.24 40.10
C LEU A 419 -3.70 1.48 41.62
N GLU A 420 -3.75 0.43 42.45
CA GLU A 420 -3.51 0.53 43.90
C GLU A 420 -2.00 0.51 44.25
N ARG A 421 -1.11 0.22 43.28
CA ARG A 421 0.35 0.25 43.48
C ARG A 421 0.89 1.67 43.60
N GLY A 422 2.04 1.81 44.27
CA GLY A 422 2.71 3.11 44.42
C GLY A 422 3.12 3.75 43.08
N HIS A 423 3.38 2.92 42.07
CA HIS A 423 3.77 3.36 40.73
C HIS A 423 3.06 2.58 39.63
N PHE A 424 2.68 3.27 38.55
CA PHE A 424 2.05 2.67 37.36
C PHE A 424 2.74 3.17 36.10
N ALA A 425 3.12 2.27 35.21
CA ALA A 425 3.76 2.57 33.93
C ALA A 425 3.00 1.95 32.76
N LEU A 426 2.69 2.76 31.74
CA LEU A 426 2.16 2.28 30.47
C LEU A 426 3.31 2.20 29.45
N PHE A 427 3.61 1.00 28.98
CA PHE A 427 4.61 0.75 27.96
C PHE A 427 3.96 0.70 26.58
N SER A 428 4.60 1.36 25.61
CA SER A 428 4.27 1.22 24.20
C SER A 428 5.15 0.12 23.60
N PRO A 429 4.64 -1.09 23.33
CA PRO A 429 5.45 -2.14 22.72
C PRO A 429 5.84 -1.78 21.28
N THR A 430 6.81 -2.49 20.71
CA THR A 430 7.07 -2.43 19.26
C THR A 430 5.94 -3.11 18.49
N GLY A 431 5.97 -3.01 17.16
CA GLY A 431 5.03 -3.71 16.31
C GLY A 431 5.10 -5.23 16.37
N SER A 432 6.09 -5.86 17.02
CA SER A 432 6.08 -7.30 17.31
C SER A 432 5.48 -7.65 18.68
N GLY A 433 5.14 -6.64 19.49
CA GLY A 433 4.70 -6.79 20.87
C GLY A 433 5.82 -6.67 21.91
N TYR A 434 7.08 -6.43 21.50
CA TYR A 434 8.21 -6.35 22.42
C TYR A 434 8.15 -5.12 23.31
N VAL A 435 8.29 -5.34 24.61
CA VAL A 435 8.50 -4.31 25.62
C VAL A 435 9.94 -4.40 26.11
N ASN A 436 10.60 -3.25 26.28
CA ASN A 436 11.98 -3.22 26.75
C ASN A 436 12.08 -3.76 28.19
N TYR A 437 12.62 -4.96 28.33
CA TYR A 437 12.77 -5.65 29.62
C TYR A 437 13.69 -4.87 30.56
N VAL A 438 14.81 -4.31 30.08
CA VAL A 438 15.73 -3.52 30.91
C VAL A 438 15.02 -2.33 31.55
N ALA A 439 14.19 -1.62 30.78
CA ALA A 439 13.43 -0.49 31.29
C ALA A 439 12.38 -0.94 32.33
N THR A 440 11.71 -2.06 32.07
CA THR A 440 10.68 -2.61 32.98
C THR A 440 11.31 -3.11 34.29
N GLU A 441 12.36 -3.93 34.21
CA GLU A 441 13.05 -4.49 35.38
C GLU A 441 13.71 -3.39 36.22
N THR A 442 14.30 -2.38 35.58
CA THR A 442 14.84 -1.20 36.31
C THR A 442 13.74 -0.51 37.11
N PHE A 443 12.56 -0.34 36.53
CA PHE A 443 11.40 0.23 37.23
C PHE A 443 10.94 -0.65 38.40
N GLU A 444 10.98 -1.97 38.24
CA GLU A 444 10.65 -2.94 39.30
C GLU A 444 11.64 -2.88 40.47
N PHE A 445 12.95 -2.85 40.18
CA PHE A 445 13.97 -2.72 41.23
C PHE A 445 13.86 -1.38 41.96
N LEU A 446 13.75 -0.26 41.24
CA LEU A 446 13.71 1.07 41.85
C LEU A 446 12.44 1.34 42.65
N SER A 447 11.34 0.64 42.35
CA SER A 447 10.09 0.72 43.11
C SER A 447 10.00 -0.28 44.25
N GLY A 448 11.00 -1.15 44.45
CA GLY A 448 10.91 -2.27 45.39
C GLY A 448 9.77 -3.23 45.03
N GLY A 449 9.45 -3.34 43.75
CA GLY A 449 8.32 -4.12 43.23
C GLY A 449 6.93 -3.55 43.54
N ASP A 450 6.82 -2.39 44.19
CA ASP A 450 5.54 -1.69 44.39
C ASP A 450 5.09 -0.91 43.14
N CYS A 451 5.04 -1.63 42.02
CA CYS A 451 4.66 -1.08 40.74
C CYS A 451 3.75 -2.01 39.93
N ALA A 452 3.10 -1.41 38.93
CA ALA A 452 2.38 -2.11 37.89
C ALA A 452 2.76 -1.58 36.50
N SER A 453 2.93 -2.49 35.56
CA SER A 453 3.26 -2.20 34.17
C SER A 453 2.15 -2.72 33.26
N ALA A 454 1.66 -1.88 32.34
CA ALA A 454 0.65 -2.25 31.36
C ALA A 454 1.16 -2.05 29.93
N ALA A 455 0.79 -2.93 29.00
CA ALA A 455 1.06 -2.74 27.58
C ALA A 455 -0.04 -3.36 26.69
N ILE A 456 -0.24 -2.77 25.52
CA ILE A 456 -1.18 -3.26 24.50
C ILE A 456 -0.48 -3.38 23.15
N GLN A 457 -0.55 -4.55 22.54
CA GLN A 457 -0.01 -4.78 21.22
C GLN A 457 -0.95 -4.22 20.14
N TYR A 458 -0.38 -3.48 19.18
CA TYR A 458 -1.15 -2.83 18.11
C TYR A 458 -0.85 -3.37 16.71
N SER A 459 0.16 -4.22 16.55
CA SER A 459 0.60 -4.76 15.25
C SER A 459 1.35 -6.09 15.44
N VAL A 460 1.63 -6.76 14.31
CA VAL A 460 2.60 -7.88 14.17
C VAL A 460 3.76 -7.54 13.24
N LEU A 461 3.70 -6.39 12.55
CA LEU A 461 4.73 -5.95 11.62
C LEU A 461 5.80 -5.13 12.36
N PRO A 462 7.09 -5.36 12.10
CA PRO A 462 8.15 -4.54 12.67
C PRO A 462 7.95 -3.07 12.30
N SER A 463 8.05 -2.20 13.32
CA SER A 463 7.91 -0.75 13.22
C SER A 463 9.16 -0.07 12.72
#